data_AF-A0A5E4P5D7-F1
#
_entry.id   AF-A0A5E4P5D7-F1
#
_cell.length_a   1.000
_cell.length_b   1.000
_cell.length_c   1.000
_cell.angle_alpha   90.00
_cell.angle_beta   90.00
_cell.angle_gamma   90.00
#
_symmetry.space_group_name_H-M   'P 1'
#
loop_
_entity.id
_entity.type
_entity.pdbx_description
1 polymer ?
#
loop_
_entity_poly.entity_id
_entity_poly.type
_entity_poly.pdbx_seq_one_letter_code
_entity_poly.pdbx_strand_id
1 'polypeptide(L)'
;MPATIVSLSHDTVSACLSVCVNALAEGGVIVFPTESSYALGADATNAAAVDKVYEMKARPASKGMPVLVDSIETMARYADVEGLPRFLAEKLMPGQLNLVVRQTPGALAPNVGERDTIAFRIPNHEFDLRLAKAYGKPITATSANLSGHPAIYSSVEAVTRFVRDASVIVDVGDLPLRSFSTIFDLTRQPYAITRQGMLSAKKLYATVRQYYESQPSSAMPEWASQAELARADATPKSATPSKPTTSLTPANAPKTAQPVKPKVVQKRK
;
A
#
# COMPACT_ATOMS: atom_id res chain seq x y z
N MET A 1 -14.63 14.42 12.64
CA MET A 1 -14.59 15.58 11.72
C MET A 1 -14.34 15.06 10.32
N PRO A 2 -14.85 15.71 9.25
CA PRO A 2 -14.50 15.30 7.89
C PRO A 2 -13.00 15.48 7.64
N ALA A 3 -12.44 14.68 6.73
CA ALA A 3 -11.04 14.71 6.35
C ALA A 3 -10.61 16.10 5.85
N THR A 4 -9.39 16.52 6.18
CA THR A 4 -8.73 17.64 5.50
C THR A 4 -8.25 17.17 4.13
N ILE A 5 -8.73 17.80 3.06
CA ILE A 5 -8.30 17.49 1.68
C ILE A 5 -7.23 18.51 1.29
N VAL A 6 -6.04 18.04 0.90
CA VAL A 6 -4.92 18.88 0.47
C VAL A 6 -4.52 18.51 -0.95
N SER A 7 -4.48 19.49 -1.86
CA SER A 7 -4.00 19.26 -3.22
C SER A 7 -2.47 19.29 -3.24
N LEU A 8 -1.86 18.25 -3.79
CA LEU A 8 -0.42 18.12 -3.92
C LEU A 8 0.04 18.66 -5.27
N SER A 9 0.85 19.72 -5.23
CA SER A 9 1.57 20.32 -6.33
C SER A 9 3.00 20.63 -5.88
N HIS A 10 3.86 21.07 -6.81
CA HIS A 10 5.22 21.49 -6.49
C HIS A 10 5.29 22.50 -5.33
N ASP A 11 4.35 23.44 -5.27
CA ASP A 11 4.37 24.53 -4.29
C ASP A 11 3.75 24.13 -2.95
N THR A 12 2.94 23.07 -2.91
CA THR A 12 2.22 22.64 -1.71
C THR A 12 2.84 21.43 -1.03
N VAL A 13 3.91 20.82 -1.57
CA VAL A 13 4.47 19.58 -1.02
C VAL A 13 4.81 19.71 0.46
N SER A 14 5.49 20.78 0.88
CA SER A 14 5.87 20.99 2.29
C SER A 14 4.66 21.13 3.21
N ALA A 15 3.59 21.80 2.75
CA ALA A 15 2.35 21.92 3.50
C ALA A 15 1.63 20.56 3.60
N CYS A 16 1.55 19.81 2.49
CA CYS A 16 0.95 18.47 2.46
C CYS A 16 1.67 17.52 3.41
N LEU A 17 3.01 17.50 3.39
CA LEU A 17 3.82 16.71 4.30
C LEU A 17 3.55 17.07 5.76
N SER A 18 3.53 18.37 6.08
CA SER A 18 3.29 18.85 7.46
C SER A 18 1.92 18.41 7.97
N VAL A 19 0.86 18.55 7.16
CA VAL A 19 -0.50 18.14 7.52
C VAL A 19 -0.59 16.62 7.71
N CYS A 20 0.06 15.84 6.83
CA CYS A 20 0.10 14.38 6.98
C CYS A 20 0.87 13.93 8.22
N VAL A 21 2.03 14.52 8.50
CA VAL A 21 2.86 14.21 9.67
C VAL A 21 2.10 14.49 10.97
N ASN A 22 1.41 15.64 11.04
CA ASN A 22 0.58 15.97 12.21
C ASN A 22 -0.55 14.95 12.40
N ALA A 23 -1.26 14.62 11.32
CA ALA A 23 -2.34 13.62 11.38
C ALA A 23 -1.83 12.24 11.83
N LEU A 24 -0.67 11.79 11.32
CA LEU A 24 -0.05 10.54 11.75
C LEU A 24 0.33 10.57 13.23
N ALA A 25 0.96 11.67 13.69
CA ALA A 25 1.37 11.85 15.08
C ALA A 25 0.18 11.87 16.05
N GLU A 26 -0.98 12.36 15.62
CA GLU A 26 -2.24 12.35 16.37
C GLU A 26 -2.98 11.00 16.32
N GLY A 27 -2.41 9.97 15.67
CA GLY A 27 -3.03 8.65 15.50
C GLY A 27 -4.18 8.63 14.48
N GLY A 28 -4.18 9.59 13.55
CA GLY A 28 -5.06 9.65 12.40
C GLY A 28 -4.65 8.73 11.26
N VAL A 29 -5.56 8.56 10.30
CA VAL A 29 -5.30 7.81 9.05
C VAL A 29 -5.24 8.79 7.90
N ILE A 30 -4.22 8.68 7.06
CA ILE A 30 -4.06 9.48 5.85
C ILE A 30 -4.37 8.63 4.61
N VAL A 31 -4.94 9.26 3.59
CA VAL A 31 -5.01 8.72 2.22
C VAL A 31 -4.01 9.50 1.38
N PHE A 32 -3.07 8.80 0.76
CA PHE A 32 -1.99 9.44 0.00
C PHE A 32 -1.66 8.72 -1.31
N PRO A 33 -1.20 9.45 -2.33
CA PRO A 33 -0.82 8.85 -3.61
C PRO A 33 0.52 8.13 -3.49
N THR A 34 0.58 6.91 -4.01
CA THR A 34 1.85 6.19 -4.23
C THR A 34 2.12 6.11 -5.73
N GLU A 35 3.26 5.56 -6.14
CA GLU A 35 3.49 5.29 -7.56
C GLU A 35 2.57 4.21 -8.14
N SER A 36 1.83 3.48 -7.30
CA SER A 36 0.96 2.37 -7.71
C SER A 36 -0.52 2.71 -7.70
N SER A 37 -1.03 3.25 -6.59
CA SER A 37 -2.44 3.59 -6.34
C SER A 37 -2.52 4.49 -5.11
N TYR A 38 -3.71 4.99 -4.76
CA TYR A 38 -3.90 5.61 -3.45
C TYR A 38 -3.71 4.57 -2.34
N ALA A 39 -3.11 4.97 -1.23
CA ALA A 39 -2.83 4.13 -0.08
C ALA A 39 -3.40 4.73 1.22
N LEU A 40 -3.68 3.84 2.18
CA LEU A 40 -4.00 4.19 3.56
C LEU A 40 -2.73 4.11 4.40
N GLY A 41 -2.46 5.17 5.16
CA GLY A 41 -1.32 5.29 6.05
C GLY A 41 -1.71 5.66 7.47
N ALA A 42 -1.08 5.00 8.42
CA ALA A 42 -1.19 5.25 9.86
C ALA A 42 0.17 4.97 10.50
N ASP A 43 0.41 5.51 11.70
CA ASP A 43 1.58 5.15 12.49
C ASP A 43 1.57 3.65 12.82
N ALA A 44 2.51 2.90 12.26
CA ALA A 44 2.61 1.45 12.46
C ALA A 44 3.10 1.05 13.86
N THR A 45 3.47 2.01 14.71
CA THR A 45 3.75 1.81 16.14
C THR A 45 2.53 2.08 17.03
N ASN A 46 1.42 2.57 16.46
CA ASN A 46 0.19 2.89 17.19
C ASN A 46 -0.92 1.88 16.85
N ALA A 47 -1.21 0.98 17.80
CA ALA A 47 -2.21 -0.08 17.60
C ALA A 47 -3.60 0.45 17.22
N ALA A 48 -4.07 1.52 17.88
CA ALA A 48 -5.38 2.10 17.61
C ALA A 48 -5.44 2.76 16.22
N ALA A 49 -4.34 3.34 15.75
CA ALA A 49 -4.28 3.89 14.40
C ALA A 49 -4.27 2.78 13.33
N VAL A 50 -3.56 1.68 13.61
CA VAL A 50 -3.53 0.49 12.74
C VAL A 50 -4.91 -0.19 12.68
N ASP A 51 -5.65 -0.26 13.79
CA ASP A 51 -7.02 -0.80 13.83
C ASP A 51 -7.97 -0.03 12.91
N LYS A 52 -7.90 1.31 12.90
CA LYS A 52 -8.68 2.14 11.96
C LYS A 52 -8.41 1.77 10.51
N VAL A 53 -7.16 1.45 10.14
CA VAL A 53 -6.84 1.01 8.77
C VAL A 53 -7.45 -0.36 8.46
N TYR A 54 -7.44 -1.30 9.42
CA TYR A 54 -8.12 -2.60 9.26
C TYR A 54 -9.63 -2.42 9.05
N GLU A 55 -10.27 -1.57 9.87
CA GLU A 55 -11.70 -1.25 9.78
C GLU A 55 -12.04 -0.62 8.43
N MET A 56 -11.33 0.43 8.02
CA MET A 56 -11.54 1.12 6.74
C MET A 56 -11.41 0.17 5.54
N LYS A 57 -10.59 -0.87 5.64
CA LYS A 57 -10.37 -1.86 4.58
C LYS A 57 -11.23 -3.11 4.69
N ALA A 58 -11.96 -3.30 5.78
CA ALA A 58 -12.54 -4.60 6.14
C ALA A 58 -11.52 -5.75 5.97
N ARG A 59 -10.28 -5.53 6.44
CA ARG A 59 -9.17 -6.48 6.23
C ARG A 59 -9.15 -7.50 7.37
N PRO A 60 -8.97 -8.81 7.09
CA PRO A 60 -8.77 -9.80 8.14
C PRO A 60 -7.51 -9.49 8.95
N ALA A 61 -7.61 -9.49 10.28
CA ALA A 61 -6.48 -9.26 11.19
C ALA A 61 -5.35 -10.29 11.04
N SER A 62 -5.62 -11.45 10.43
CA SER A 62 -4.61 -12.46 10.14
C SER A 62 -3.62 -12.07 9.03
N LYS A 63 -3.87 -10.96 8.30
CA LYS A 63 -3.02 -10.51 7.19
C LYS A 63 -2.34 -9.20 7.55
N GLY A 64 -1.04 -9.25 7.83
CA GLY A 64 -0.24 -8.06 8.11
C GLY A 64 -0.27 -7.02 6.98
N MET A 65 0.12 -5.79 7.31
CA MET A 65 0.20 -4.67 6.38
C MET A 65 1.67 -4.31 6.09
N PRO A 66 2.03 -4.04 4.83
CA PRO A 66 3.33 -3.46 4.54
C PRO A 66 3.49 -2.10 5.23
N VAL A 67 4.72 -1.76 5.58
CA VAL A 67 5.08 -0.48 6.19
C VAL A 67 6.18 0.22 5.40
N LEU A 68 6.07 1.53 5.27
CA LEU A 68 7.06 2.41 4.66
C LEU A 68 8.03 2.94 5.70
N VAL A 69 9.29 2.97 5.32
CA VAL A 69 10.38 3.65 6.01
C VAL A 69 11.21 4.41 4.99
N ASP A 70 12.00 5.37 5.44
CA ASP A 70 12.85 6.19 4.57
C ASP A 70 14.19 5.54 4.26
N SER A 71 14.68 4.64 5.12
CA SER A 71 16.00 4.03 4.97
C SER A 71 16.13 2.69 5.68
N ILE A 72 17.24 1.99 5.40
CA ILE A 72 17.61 0.73 6.09
C ILE A 72 17.92 1.00 7.56
N GLU A 73 18.54 2.14 7.86
CA GLU A 73 18.84 2.58 9.23
C GLU A 73 17.55 2.76 10.03
N THR A 74 16.51 3.36 9.43
CA THR A 74 15.19 3.43 10.07
C THR A 74 14.60 2.04 10.24
N MET A 75 14.64 1.18 9.22
CA MET A 75 14.16 -0.21 9.29
C MET A 75 14.80 -1.00 10.44
N ALA A 76 16.11 -0.87 10.63
CA ALA A 76 16.89 -1.57 11.66
C ALA A 76 16.43 -1.27 13.10
N ARG A 77 15.70 -0.17 13.32
CA ARG A 77 15.11 0.14 14.63
C ARG A 77 13.89 -0.72 14.96
N TYR A 78 13.28 -1.35 13.95
CA TYR A 78 12.00 -2.05 14.05
C TYR A 78 12.04 -3.50 13.59
N ALA A 79 13.14 -3.94 12.98
CA ALA A 79 13.32 -5.31 12.51
C ALA A 79 14.76 -5.79 12.68
N ASP A 80 14.89 -7.11 12.75
CA ASP A 80 16.17 -7.77 12.60
C ASP A 80 16.63 -7.66 11.13
N VAL A 81 17.73 -6.93 10.94
CA VAL A 81 18.39 -6.73 9.65
C VAL A 81 19.79 -7.34 9.61
N GLU A 82 20.20 -8.09 10.63
CA GLU A 82 21.55 -8.68 10.69
C GLU A 82 21.73 -9.77 9.62
N GLY A 83 20.69 -10.59 9.40
CA GLY A 83 20.63 -11.59 8.33
C GLY A 83 20.05 -11.09 7.00
N LEU A 84 19.69 -9.81 6.90
CA LEU A 84 19.13 -9.24 5.68
C LEU A 84 20.22 -9.18 4.61
N PRO A 85 19.99 -9.74 3.41
CA PRO A 85 20.91 -9.55 2.29
C PRO A 85 20.91 -8.07 1.89
N ARG A 86 21.82 -7.26 2.49
CA ARG A 86 21.84 -5.80 2.36
C ARG A 86 21.82 -5.33 0.91
N PHE A 87 22.45 -6.08 0.01
CA PHE A 87 22.41 -5.80 -1.42
C PHE A 87 20.98 -5.76 -2.00
N LEU A 88 20.03 -6.54 -1.48
CA LEU A 88 18.62 -6.48 -1.92
C LEU A 88 18.03 -5.13 -1.57
N ALA A 89 18.27 -4.66 -0.35
CA ALA A 89 17.81 -3.37 0.09
C ALA A 89 18.58 -2.22 -0.58
N GLU A 90 19.85 -2.38 -0.97
CA GLU A 90 20.61 -1.33 -1.68
C GLU A 90 20.31 -1.27 -3.19
N LYS A 91 20.01 -2.41 -3.82
CA LYS A 91 19.83 -2.50 -5.29
C LYS A 91 18.37 -2.44 -5.72
N LEU A 92 17.46 -2.89 -4.86
CA LEU A 92 16.03 -3.02 -5.19
C LEU A 92 15.14 -2.14 -4.28
N MET A 93 15.74 -1.48 -3.28
CA MET A 93 15.11 -0.43 -2.50
C MET A 93 16.01 0.82 -2.57
N PRO A 94 15.48 2.06 -2.69
CA PRO A 94 14.10 2.45 -2.91
C PRO A 94 13.48 1.80 -4.16
N GLY A 95 12.25 1.29 -4.06
CA GLY A 95 11.65 0.59 -5.20
C GLY A 95 10.34 -0.13 -4.95
N GLN A 96 10.04 -1.07 -5.84
CA GLN A 96 8.81 -1.88 -5.89
C GLN A 96 8.93 -3.22 -5.14
N LEU A 97 9.81 -3.28 -4.14
CA LEU A 97 10.06 -4.46 -3.33
C LEU A 97 9.66 -4.19 -1.88
N ASN A 98 8.88 -5.11 -1.31
CA ASN A 98 8.72 -5.23 0.14
C ASN A 98 9.48 -6.46 0.59
N LEU A 99 10.25 -6.33 1.66
CA LEU A 99 10.97 -7.43 2.29
C LEU A 99 10.23 -7.84 3.55
N VAL A 100 9.78 -9.09 3.62
CA VAL A 100 9.27 -9.66 4.88
C VAL A 100 10.46 -10.10 5.71
N VAL A 101 10.55 -9.55 6.91
CA VAL A 101 11.61 -9.80 7.89
C VAL A 101 10.99 -10.04 9.26
N ARG A 102 11.81 -10.52 10.22
CA ARG A 102 11.37 -10.60 11.61
C ARG A 102 11.38 -9.21 12.24
N GLN A 103 10.30 -8.87 12.93
CA GLN A 103 10.19 -7.61 13.64
C GLN A 103 10.92 -7.67 14.98
N THR A 104 11.48 -6.55 15.42
CA THR A 104 12.01 -6.41 16.77
C THR A 104 10.84 -6.49 17.76
N PRO A 105 10.88 -7.38 18.76
CA PRO A 105 9.77 -7.54 19.71
C PRO A 105 9.38 -6.21 20.38
N GLY A 106 8.11 -5.84 20.29
CA GLY A 106 7.57 -4.62 20.90
C GLY A 106 7.90 -3.30 20.19
N ALA A 107 8.65 -3.32 19.07
CA ALA A 107 9.00 -2.09 18.35
C ALA A 107 7.86 -1.55 17.46
N LEU A 108 6.95 -2.41 17.03
CA LEU A 108 5.79 -2.09 16.22
C LEU A 108 4.49 -2.42 16.96
N ALA A 109 3.37 -1.88 16.48
CA ALA A 109 2.06 -2.23 16.99
C ALA A 109 1.78 -3.74 16.79
N PRO A 110 1.22 -4.45 17.79
CA PRO A 110 1.07 -5.91 17.74
C PRO A 110 0.15 -6.40 16.61
N ASN A 111 -0.69 -5.53 16.07
CA ASN A 111 -1.66 -5.82 15.01
C ASN A 111 -1.13 -5.49 13.58
N VAL A 112 0.03 -4.82 13.43
CA VAL A 112 0.46 -4.37 12.10
C VAL A 112 1.06 -5.49 11.24
N GLY A 113 1.80 -6.41 11.87
CA GLY A 113 2.48 -7.52 11.22
C GLY A 113 1.65 -8.79 11.13
N GLU A 114 2.29 -9.85 10.64
CA GLU A 114 1.76 -11.21 10.69
C GLU A 114 2.66 -12.03 11.63
N ARG A 115 2.14 -12.37 12.82
CA ARG A 115 2.91 -13.02 13.90
C ARG A 115 4.13 -12.19 14.30
N ASP A 116 5.34 -12.74 14.17
CA ASP A 116 6.62 -12.09 14.44
C ASP A 116 7.25 -11.45 13.19
N THR A 117 6.50 -11.32 12.09
CA THR A 117 7.02 -10.84 10.81
C THR A 117 6.31 -9.59 10.31
N ILE A 118 7.04 -8.78 9.53
CA ILE A 118 6.54 -7.53 8.95
C ILE A 118 7.17 -7.29 7.58
N ALA A 119 6.40 -6.72 6.65
CA ALA A 119 6.86 -6.37 5.33
C ALA A 119 7.29 -4.89 5.29
N PHE A 120 8.60 -4.63 5.18
CA PHE A 120 9.13 -3.27 5.03
C PHE A 120 9.35 -2.89 3.58
N ARG A 121 9.16 -1.60 3.28
CA ARG A 121 9.45 -0.99 1.99
C ARG A 121 10.11 0.37 2.17
N ILE A 122 11.13 0.64 1.37
CA ILE A 122 11.62 2.00 1.12
C ILE A 122 11.07 2.39 -0.26
N PRO A 123 10.14 3.36 -0.34
CA PRO A 123 9.48 3.72 -1.59
C PRO A 123 10.39 4.59 -2.47
N ASN A 124 10.28 4.46 -3.80
CA ASN A 124 10.97 5.32 -4.77
C ASN A 124 10.04 6.42 -5.36
N HIS A 125 8.86 6.59 -4.77
CA HIS A 125 7.96 7.69 -5.10
C HIS A 125 8.33 8.91 -4.26
N GLU A 126 8.48 10.08 -4.90
CA GLU A 126 9.03 11.26 -4.23
C GLU A 126 8.22 11.64 -2.99
N PHE A 127 6.88 11.69 -3.10
CA PHE A 127 6.02 12.05 -1.98
C PHE A 127 6.13 11.04 -0.83
N ASP A 128 6.04 9.74 -1.11
CA ASP A 128 6.08 8.67 -0.11
C ASP A 128 7.39 8.65 0.66
N LEU A 129 8.50 8.82 -0.06
CA LEU A 129 9.83 8.85 0.55
C LEU A 129 10.02 10.11 1.41
N ARG A 130 9.57 11.27 0.93
CA ARG A 130 9.59 12.52 1.71
C ARG A 130 8.68 12.44 2.93
N LEU A 131 7.53 11.78 2.82
CA LEU A 131 6.60 11.56 3.93
C LEU A 131 7.20 10.63 4.98
N ALA A 132 7.75 9.49 4.57
CA ALA A 132 8.44 8.57 5.48
C ALA A 132 9.60 9.26 6.19
N LYS A 133 10.39 10.07 5.46
CA LYS A 133 11.51 10.83 6.01
C LYS A 133 11.06 11.92 6.98
N ALA A 134 10.02 12.67 6.63
CA ALA A 134 9.49 13.75 7.47
C ALA A 134 8.84 13.21 8.75
N TYR A 135 8.19 12.04 8.68
CA TYR A 135 7.58 11.41 9.84
C TYR A 135 8.61 10.73 10.75
N GLY A 136 9.63 10.09 10.18
CA GLY A 136 10.74 9.48 10.91
C GLY A 136 10.39 8.18 11.66
N LYS A 137 9.15 7.69 11.52
CA LYS A 137 8.66 6.40 12.04
C LYS A 137 8.00 5.58 10.92
N PRO A 138 7.79 4.26 11.09
CA PRO A 138 7.15 3.41 10.11
C PRO A 138 5.68 3.79 9.89
N ILE A 139 5.26 3.88 8.63
CA ILE A 139 3.89 4.22 8.23
C ILE A 139 3.28 3.01 7.54
N THR A 140 2.09 2.54 7.92
CA THR A 140 1.42 1.50 7.11
C THR A 140 1.24 1.98 5.67
N ALA A 141 1.37 1.10 4.68
CA ALA A 141 1.05 1.43 3.30
C ALA A 141 0.40 0.25 2.61
N THR A 142 -0.92 0.32 2.58
CA THR A 142 -1.76 -0.63 1.86
C THR A 142 -2.72 0.14 0.97
N SER A 143 -3.10 -0.43 -0.16
CA SER A 143 -3.96 0.25 -1.14
C SER A 143 -5.27 0.74 -0.49
N ALA A 144 -5.75 1.91 -0.89
CA ALA A 144 -6.92 2.55 -0.32
C ALA A 144 -8.20 1.95 -0.91
N ASN A 145 -8.47 0.69 -0.61
CA ASN A 145 -9.67 -0.02 -1.04
C ASN A 145 -10.10 -1.09 -0.03
N LEU A 146 -11.35 -1.50 -0.12
CA LEU A 146 -11.87 -2.67 0.59
C LEU A 146 -11.10 -3.91 0.16
N SER A 147 -10.83 -4.80 1.11
CA SER A 147 -10.08 -6.02 0.87
C SER A 147 -10.77 -6.90 -0.18
N GLY A 148 -10.05 -7.24 -1.26
CA GLY A 148 -10.58 -8.00 -2.39
C GLY A 148 -11.19 -7.15 -3.52
N HIS A 149 -11.40 -5.85 -3.30
CA HIS A 149 -11.84 -4.93 -4.35
C HIS A 149 -10.67 -4.36 -5.17
N PRO A 150 -10.92 -3.78 -6.35
CA PRO A 150 -9.91 -3.06 -7.12
C PRO A 150 -9.27 -1.93 -6.31
N ALA A 151 -8.01 -1.62 -6.61
CA ALA A 151 -7.34 -0.46 -6.02
C ALA A 151 -7.95 0.84 -6.57
N ILE A 152 -7.92 1.89 -5.74
CA ILE A 152 -8.43 3.22 -6.12
C ILE A 152 -7.32 4.04 -6.77
N TYR A 153 -7.60 4.56 -7.95
CA TYR A 153 -6.68 5.40 -8.72
C TYR A 153 -7.21 6.82 -8.89
N SER A 154 -8.52 7.05 -8.75
CA SER A 154 -9.11 8.38 -8.89
C SER A 154 -9.18 9.10 -7.55
N SER A 155 -8.80 10.38 -7.53
CA SER A 155 -8.93 11.19 -6.32
C SER A 155 -10.38 11.40 -5.92
N VAL A 156 -11.30 11.55 -6.89
CA VAL A 156 -12.73 11.69 -6.63
C VAL A 156 -13.27 10.46 -5.91
N GLU A 157 -12.86 9.27 -6.37
CA GLU A 157 -13.23 8.00 -5.73
C GLU A 157 -12.62 7.88 -4.32
N ALA A 158 -11.35 8.24 -4.16
CA ALA A 158 -10.66 8.24 -2.86
C ALA A 158 -11.33 9.17 -1.85
N VAL A 159 -11.66 10.40 -2.26
CA VAL A 159 -12.39 11.39 -1.45
C VAL A 159 -13.77 10.84 -1.09
N THR A 160 -14.56 10.42 -2.09
CA THR A 160 -15.91 9.90 -1.87
C THR A 160 -15.91 8.75 -0.87
N ARG A 161 -14.91 7.86 -0.95
CA ARG A 161 -14.82 6.69 -0.09
C ARG A 161 -14.36 7.00 1.33
N PHE A 162 -13.40 7.91 1.51
CA PHE A 162 -12.67 8.03 2.79
C PHE A 162 -12.84 9.38 3.50
N VAL A 163 -13.55 10.36 2.93
CA VAL A 163 -13.71 11.70 3.54
C VAL A 163 -14.31 11.69 4.95
N ARG A 164 -15.03 10.63 5.34
CA ARG A 164 -15.63 10.50 6.67
C ARG A 164 -14.70 9.84 7.69
N ASP A 165 -13.74 9.04 7.23
CA ASP A 165 -12.96 8.12 8.06
C ASP A 165 -11.50 8.57 8.17
N ALA A 166 -10.93 9.12 7.08
CA ALA A 166 -9.57 9.62 7.05
C ALA A 166 -9.45 10.99 7.74
N SER A 167 -8.28 11.25 8.32
CA SER A 167 -7.90 12.56 8.86
C SER A 167 -7.43 13.50 7.75
N VAL A 168 -6.68 12.96 6.77
CA VAL A 168 -6.14 13.73 5.63
C VAL A 168 -6.30 12.93 4.35
N ILE A 169 -6.64 13.61 3.26
CA ILE A 169 -6.60 13.05 1.90
C ILE A 169 -5.73 13.95 1.04
N VAL A 170 -4.63 13.41 0.53
CA VAL A 170 -3.74 14.08 -0.41
C VAL A 170 -4.26 13.85 -1.82
N ASP A 171 -4.64 14.91 -2.53
CA ASP A 171 -5.25 14.86 -3.86
C ASP A 171 -4.23 15.26 -4.94
N VAL A 172 -3.96 14.32 -5.87
CA VAL A 172 -3.15 14.54 -7.09
C VAL A 172 -3.95 14.30 -8.38
N GLY A 173 -5.28 14.18 -8.29
CA GLY A 173 -6.10 13.70 -9.38
C GLY A 173 -5.97 12.20 -9.61
N ASP A 174 -6.09 11.79 -10.88
CA ASP A 174 -6.03 10.39 -11.27
C ASP A 174 -4.58 9.88 -11.38
N LEU A 175 -4.31 8.75 -10.73
CA LEU A 175 -3.03 8.06 -10.79
C LEU A 175 -2.94 7.14 -12.01
N PRO A 176 -1.75 6.99 -12.61
CA PRO A 176 -1.55 6.01 -13.68
C PRO A 176 -1.82 4.59 -13.18
N LEU A 177 -2.46 3.76 -14.00
CA LEU A 177 -2.69 2.36 -13.69
C LEU A 177 -1.36 1.59 -13.66
N ARG A 178 -0.86 1.34 -12.45
CA ARG A 178 0.32 0.51 -12.21
C ARG A 178 -0.01 -0.64 -11.28
N SER A 179 0.75 -1.73 -11.43
CA SER A 179 0.61 -2.91 -10.57
C SER A 179 1.23 -2.66 -9.20
N PHE A 180 0.92 -3.52 -8.25
CA PHE A 180 1.43 -3.46 -6.87
C PHE A 180 2.91 -3.85 -6.78
N SER A 181 3.51 -3.57 -5.63
CA SER A 181 4.87 -3.98 -5.28
C SER A 181 4.98 -5.49 -5.04
N THR A 182 6.14 -6.05 -5.39
CA THR A 182 6.51 -7.46 -5.13
C THR A 182 6.79 -7.64 -3.63
N ILE A 183 6.39 -8.77 -3.06
CA ILE A 183 6.71 -9.14 -1.68
C ILE A 183 7.65 -10.35 -1.71
N PHE A 184 8.81 -10.19 -1.08
CA PHE A 184 9.83 -11.23 -0.97
C PHE A 184 10.04 -11.57 0.51
N ASP A 185 9.81 -12.83 0.87
CA ASP A 185 9.86 -13.32 2.23
C ASP A 185 11.25 -13.88 2.56
N LEU A 186 11.93 -13.22 3.50
CA LEU A 186 13.26 -13.59 3.98
C LEU A 186 13.22 -14.39 5.28
N THR A 187 12.04 -14.71 5.81
CA THR A 187 11.88 -15.34 7.14
C THR A 187 11.95 -16.86 7.09
N ARG A 188 11.87 -17.44 5.88
CA ARG A 188 11.89 -18.88 5.63
C ARG A 188 12.84 -19.19 4.48
N GLN A 189 13.65 -20.23 4.62
CA GLN A 189 14.48 -20.72 3.52
C GLN A 189 13.79 -21.90 2.80
N PRO A 190 13.83 -21.96 1.46
CA PRO A 190 14.38 -20.93 0.56
C PRO A 190 13.56 -19.63 0.60
N TYR A 191 14.24 -18.48 0.46
CA TYR A 191 13.55 -17.18 0.34
C TYR A 191 12.63 -17.20 -0.88
N ALA A 192 11.44 -16.63 -0.76
CA ALA A 192 10.41 -16.81 -1.77
C ALA A 192 9.59 -15.53 -2.03
N ILE A 193 9.18 -15.36 -3.29
CA ILE A 193 8.20 -14.34 -3.64
C ILE A 193 6.82 -14.82 -3.19
N THR A 194 6.24 -14.16 -2.20
CA THR A 194 4.88 -14.48 -1.70
C THR A 194 3.81 -13.72 -2.46
N ARG A 195 4.20 -12.63 -3.14
CA ARG A 195 3.33 -11.92 -4.09
C ARG A 195 4.16 -11.31 -5.22
N GLN A 196 3.87 -11.69 -6.45
CA GLN A 196 4.45 -11.07 -7.64
C GLN A 196 3.82 -9.69 -7.89
N GLY A 197 4.65 -8.67 -8.07
CA GLY A 197 4.26 -7.31 -8.42
C GLY A 197 5.03 -6.76 -9.61
N MET A 198 5.24 -5.45 -9.69
CA MET A 198 5.98 -4.79 -10.78
C MET A 198 7.44 -5.23 -10.90
N LEU A 199 8.09 -5.57 -9.78
CA LEU A 199 9.44 -6.14 -9.81
C LEU A 199 9.34 -7.61 -10.18
N SER A 200 9.67 -7.96 -11.43
CA SER A 200 9.61 -9.34 -11.90
C SER A 200 10.54 -10.27 -11.12
N ALA A 201 10.11 -11.51 -10.91
CA ALA A 201 10.94 -12.55 -10.32
C ALA A 201 12.27 -12.71 -11.07
N LYS A 202 12.23 -12.68 -12.41
CA LYS A 202 13.43 -12.68 -13.26
C LYS A 202 14.42 -11.58 -12.87
N LYS A 203 13.96 -10.34 -12.70
CA LYS A 203 14.83 -9.22 -12.31
C LYS A 203 15.36 -9.42 -10.89
N LEU A 204 14.51 -9.80 -9.94
CA LEU A 204 14.90 -10.02 -8.55
C LEU A 204 15.99 -11.09 -8.43
N TYR A 205 15.76 -12.28 -8.99
CA TYR A 205 16.72 -13.38 -8.90
C TYR A 205 17.98 -13.13 -9.73
N ALA A 206 17.90 -12.40 -10.85
CA ALA A 206 19.09 -11.98 -11.58
C ALA A 206 19.97 -11.03 -10.73
N THR A 207 19.37 -10.09 -9.99
CA THR A 207 20.11 -9.21 -9.06
C THR A 207 20.77 -10.01 -7.94
N VAL A 208 20.08 -11.01 -7.37
CA VAL A 208 20.65 -11.91 -6.37
C VAL A 208 21.87 -12.65 -6.91
N ARG A 209 21.73 -13.25 -8.08
CA ARG A 209 22.81 -14.00 -8.73
C ARG A 209 24.02 -13.11 -8.98
N GLN A 210 23.80 -11.97 -9.63
CA GLN A 210 24.87 -11.03 -9.98
C GLN A 210 25.68 -10.61 -8.74
N TYR A 211 25.01 -10.44 -7.60
CA TYR A 211 25.69 -10.14 -6.34
C TYR A 211 26.62 -11.29 -5.93
N TYR A 212 26.12 -12.52 -5.80
CA TYR A 212 26.93 -13.66 -5.36
C TYR A 212 28.04 -14.04 -6.35
N GLU A 213 27.83 -13.87 -7.65
CA GLU A 213 28.86 -14.09 -8.68
C GLU A 213 29.99 -13.05 -8.62
N SER A 214 29.70 -11.83 -8.16
CA SER A 214 30.72 -10.77 -8.01
C SER A 214 31.56 -10.89 -6.74
N GLN A 215 31.24 -11.83 -5.85
CA GLN A 215 31.86 -11.95 -4.53
C GLN A 215 32.90 -13.08 -4.52
N PRO A 216 34.19 -12.81 -4.29
CA PRO A 216 35.29 -13.77 -4.45
C PRO A 216 35.21 -15.04 -3.58
N SER A 217 34.40 -15.02 -2.52
CA SER A 217 34.39 -16.05 -1.46
C SER A 217 32.99 -16.49 -1.01
N SER A 218 31.91 -16.01 -1.63
CA SER A 218 30.55 -16.40 -1.20
C SER A 218 29.98 -17.47 -2.13
N ALA A 219 29.65 -18.64 -1.57
CA ALA A 219 28.85 -19.62 -2.29
C ALA A 219 27.46 -19.06 -2.59
N MET A 220 27.01 -19.19 -3.85
CA MET A 220 25.63 -18.84 -4.22
C MET A 220 24.67 -19.77 -3.44
N PRO A 221 23.71 -19.22 -2.69
CA PRO A 221 22.79 -20.05 -1.94
C PRO A 221 21.85 -20.80 -2.88
N GLU A 222 21.40 -21.99 -2.49
CA GLU A 222 20.60 -22.89 -3.33
C GLU A 222 19.31 -22.22 -3.86
N TRP A 223 18.69 -21.37 -3.04
CA TRP A 223 17.50 -20.60 -3.40
C TRP A 223 17.75 -19.57 -4.53
N ALA A 224 19.01 -19.21 -4.80
CA ALA A 224 19.40 -18.30 -5.87
C ALA A 224 19.85 -19.02 -7.16
N SER A 225 19.72 -20.36 -7.22
CA SER A 225 20.17 -21.18 -8.34
C SER A 225 19.28 -21.07 -9.59
N GLN A 226 19.77 -21.63 -10.71
CA GLN A 226 19.05 -21.71 -12.00
C GLN A 226 17.66 -22.37 -11.90
N ALA A 227 17.50 -23.34 -10.98
CA ALA A 227 16.24 -24.07 -10.81
C ALA A 227 15.10 -23.15 -10.31
N GLU A 228 15.40 -22.21 -9.42
CA GLU A 228 14.40 -21.26 -8.91
C GLU A 228 14.01 -20.19 -9.93
N LEU A 229 14.94 -19.77 -10.79
CA LEU A 229 14.62 -18.91 -11.94
C LEU A 229 13.71 -19.61 -12.95
N ALA A 230 13.97 -20.88 -13.24
CA ALA A 230 13.10 -21.67 -14.12
C ALA A 230 11.69 -21.84 -13.53
N ARG A 231 11.58 -22.03 -12.20
CA ARG A 231 10.28 -22.07 -11.49
C ARG A 231 9.57 -20.72 -11.54
N ALA A 232 10.32 -19.63 -11.31
CA ALA A 232 9.79 -18.27 -11.37
C ALA A 232 9.24 -17.93 -12.76
N ASP A 233 9.93 -18.32 -13.83
CA ASP A 233 9.51 -18.14 -15.22
C ASP A 233 8.30 -19.03 -15.60
N ALA A 234 8.09 -20.15 -14.90
CA ALA A 234 6.96 -21.06 -15.12
C ALA A 234 5.65 -20.65 -14.39
N THR A 235 5.69 -19.65 -13.52
CA THR A 235 4.51 -19.17 -12.79
C THR A 235 3.56 -18.41 -13.74
N PRO A 236 2.23 -18.69 -13.76
CA PRO A 236 1.32 -18.01 -14.68
C PRO A 236 1.29 -16.50 -14.43
N LYS A 237 1.36 -15.70 -15.50
CA LYS A 237 1.11 -14.25 -15.48
C LYS A 237 -0.28 -14.00 -14.87
N SER A 238 -0.36 -13.54 -13.62
CA SER A 238 -1.65 -13.18 -13.03
C SER A 238 -2.20 -11.93 -13.74
N ALA A 239 -3.36 -12.12 -14.36
CA ALA A 239 -4.36 -11.16 -14.84
C ALA A 239 -3.90 -9.70 -15.03
N THR A 240 -3.79 -9.31 -16.30
CA THR A 240 -3.99 -7.94 -16.76
C THR A 240 -5.27 -7.37 -16.14
N PRO A 241 -5.30 -6.14 -15.62
CA PRO A 241 -6.56 -5.52 -15.22
C PRO A 241 -7.42 -5.39 -16.48
N SER A 242 -8.51 -6.15 -16.52
CA SER A 242 -9.54 -6.03 -17.56
C SER A 242 -10.11 -4.62 -17.51
N LYS A 243 -10.10 -3.92 -18.65
CA LYS A 243 -10.84 -2.67 -18.85
C LYS A 243 -12.28 -2.85 -18.35
N PRO A 244 -12.88 -1.85 -17.69
CA PRO A 244 -14.32 -1.89 -17.43
C PRO A 244 -15.05 -1.85 -18.77
N THR A 245 -15.67 -2.97 -19.15
CA THR A 245 -16.67 -3.00 -20.21
C THR A 245 -17.93 -2.35 -19.65
N THR A 246 -18.16 -1.08 -19.97
CA THR A 246 -19.48 -0.45 -19.82
C THR A 246 -20.43 -1.10 -20.82
N SER A 247 -21.16 -2.12 -20.37
CA SER A 247 -22.43 -2.53 -20.98
C SER A 247 -23.53 -2.37 -19.93
N LEU A 248 -24.02 -1.14 -19.78
CA LEU A 248 -25.31 -0.89 -19.16
C LEU A 248 -26.37 -1.40 -20.13
N THR A 249 -26.93 -2.57 -19.86
CA THR A 249 -28.22 -2.97 -20.42
C THR A 249 -29.31 -2.33 -19.55
N PRO A 250 -30.24 -1.53 -20.09
CA PRO A 250 -31.31 -0.94 -19.30
C PRO A 250 -32.38 -2.00 -19.05
N ALA A 251 -32.50 -2.48 -17.81
CA ALA A 251 -33.60 -3.33 -17.39
C ALA A 251 -34.63 -2.51 -16.58
N ASN A 252 -35.81 -2.37 -17.18
CA ASN A 252 -37.11 -2.04 -16.59
C ASN A 252 -37.31 -0.69 -15.87
N ALA A 253 -37.81 0.28 -16.64
CA ALA A 253 -38.59 1.40 -16.11
C ALA A 253 -39.95 0.90 -15.55
N PRO A 254 -40.32 1.25 -14.30
CA PRO A 254 -41.70 1.17 -13.86
C PRO A 254 -42.54 2.28 -14.49
N LYS A 255 -43.73 1.89 -14.96
CA LYS A 255 -44.74 2.71 -15.64
C LYS A 255 -45.09 3.98 -14.86
N THR A 256 -45.23 5.06 -15.61
CA THR A 256 -45.71 6.38 -15.22
C THR A 256 -47.01 6.32 -14.41
N ALA A 257 -46.96 6.81 -13.17
CA ALA A 257 -48.14 7.21 -12.42
C ALA A 257 -48.63 8.58 -12.91
N GLN A 258 -49.93 8.68 -13.18
CA GLN A 258 -50.60 9.91 -13.62
C GLN A 258 -50.54 11.00 -12.53
N PRO A 259 -50.47 12.30 -12.89
CA PRO A 259 -50.46 13.38 -11.93
C PRO A 259 -51.85 13.55 -11.28
N VAL A 260 -51.90 13.45 -9.95
CA VAL A 260 -53.08 13.74 -9.13
C VAL A 260 -53.29 15.25 -9.08
N LYS A 261 -54.46 15.71 -9.55
CA LYS A 261 -54.89 17.13 -9.47
C LYS A 261 -55.09 17.56 -8.00
N PRO A 262 -54.74 18.81 -7.63
CA PRO A 262 -54.95 19.31 -6.27
C PRO A 262 -56.45 19.50 -5.96
N LYS A 263 -56.90 18.99 -4.80
CA LYS A 263 -58.24 19.24 -4.25
C LYS A 263 -58.32 20.67 -3.72
N VAL A 264 -59.24 21.45 -4.30
CA VAL A 264 -59.68 22.74 -3.77
C VAL A 264 -60.43 22.52 -2.45
N VAL A 265 -59.94 23.13 -1.37
CA VAL A 265 -60.65 23.19 -0.09
C VAL A 265 -61.61 24.37 -0.14
N GLN A 266 -62.91 24.09 -0.29
CA GLN A 266 -63.96 25.07 -0.02
C GLN A 266 -64.06 25.29 1.50
N LYS A 267 -63.71 26.49 1.96
CA LYS A 267 -64.05 26.96 3.31
C LYS A 267 -65.57 27.20 3.37
N ARG A 268 -66.25 26.50 4.29
CA ARG A 268 -67.58 26.86 4.77
C ARG A 268 -67.44 27.87 5.91
N LYS A 269 -67.90 29.10 5.69
CA LYS A 269 -68.81 29.90 6.53
C LYS A 269 -68.84 31.33 5.98
#